data_AF-A0A960ANQ3-F1
#
_entry.id   AF-A0A960ANQ3-F1
#
_cell.length_a   1.000
_cell.length_b   1.000
_cell.length_c   1.000
_cell.angle_alpha   90.00
_cell.angle_beta   90.00
_cell.angle_gamma   90.00
#
_symmetry.space_group_name_H-M   'P 1'
#
loop_
_entity.id
_entity.type
_entity.pdbx_description
1 polymer ?
#
loop_
_entity_poly.entity_id
_entity_poly.type
_entity_poly.pdbx_seq_one_letter_code
_entity_poly.pdbx_strand_id
1 'polypeptide(L)'
;MAPEGSAVAPRACVVALLGDRVVYVGQDDAGLTAKRTVSLGGRCIVPGFHDAHQHMAWFGASLDEIDLSTPPVHTLADLAGAVAAAAESTPGDAWIVGNGY
;
A
#
# COMPACT_ATOMS: atom_id res chain seq x y z
N MET A 1 25.69 23.53 19.23
CA MET A 1 24.47 23.29 20.02
C MET A 1 23.35 24.06 19.31
N ALA A 2 22.30 23.35 18.90
CA ALA A 2 21.49 23.60 17.69
C ALA A 2 20.64 24.89 17.67
N PRO A 3 20.23 25.37 16.48
CA PRO A 3 18.97 26.10 16.34
C PRO A 3 17.98 25.26 15.49
N GLU A 4 16.82 24.94 16.05
CA GLU A 4 15.55 25.65 15.86
C GLU A 4 14.79 25.20 14.61
N GLY A 5 13.55 24.75 14.84
CA GLY A 5 12.61 24.39 13.81
C GLY A 5 12.35 25.55 12.86
N SER A 6 12.88 25.44 11.65
CA SER A 6 12.38 26.18 10.51
C SER A 6 11.08 25.54 10.07
N ALA A 7 9.99 26.31 10.06
CA ALA A 7 8.67 25.95 9.52
C ALA A 7 8.68 25.86 7.97
N VAL A 8 9.77 25.39 7.39
CA VAL A 8 9.89 25.05 5.97
C VAL A 8 10.01 23.53 5.93
N ALA A 9 9.08 22.86 5.24
CA ALA A 9 9.19 21.42 5.02
C ALA A 9 10.60 21.12 4.46
N PRO A 10 11.45 20.34 5.14
CA PRO A 10 12.82 20.13 4.71
C PRO A 10 12.80 19.41 3.37
N ARG A 11 13.07 20.16 2.30
CA ARG A 11 13.15 19.64 0.93
C ARG A 11 14.60 19.32 0.60
N ALA A 12 14.80 18.24 -0.13
CA ALA A 12 16.08 17.81 -0.67
C ALA A 12 15.90 17.40 -2.13
N CYS A 13 16.97 17.52 -2.91
CA CYS A 13 17.00 17.14 -4.32
C CYS A 13 17.76 15.82 -4.55
N VAL A 14 18.56 15.40 -3.57
CA VAL A 14 19.33 14.15 -3.61
C VAL A 14 19.12 13.36 -2.33
N VAL A 15 18.92 12.06 -2.49
CA VAL A 15 18.97 11.05 -1.43
C VAL A 15 19.92 9.94 -1.86
N ALA A 16 20.85 9.57 -1.00
CA ALA A 16 21.76 8.45 -1.25
C ALA A 16 21.41 7.26 -0.35
N LEU A 17 21.41 6.07 -0.95
CA LEU A 17 21.09 4.82 -0.29
C LEU A 17 22.30 3.90 -0.30
N LEU A 18 22.56 3.23 0.82
CA LEU A 18 23.50 2.12 0.92
C LEU A 18 22.74 0.91 1.46
N GLY A 19 22.47 -0.08 0.59
CA GLY A 19 21.62 -1.21 0.94
C GLY A 19 20.20 -0.74 1.29
N ASP A 20 19.79 -0.96 2.54
CA ASP A 20 18.49 -0.65 3.12
C ASP A 20 18.51 0.61 4.03
N ARG A 21 19.53 1.46 3.89
CA ARG A 21 19.70 2.67 4.71
C ARG A 21 19.87 3.92 3.85
N VAL A 22 19.23 5.00 4.28
CA VAL A 22 19.53 6.36 3.82
C VAL A 22 20.81 6.82 4.49
N VAL A 23 21.82 7.19 3.69
CA VAL A 23 23.13 7.64 4.19
C VAL A 23 23.39 9.12 3.93
N TYR A 24 22.59 9.76 3.07
CA TYR A 24 22.69 11.19 2.78
C TYR A 24 21.37 11.75 2.26
N VAL A 25 21.04 12.99 2.64
CA VAL A 25 19.92 13.78 2.15
C VAL A 25 20.39 15.22 1.99
N GLY A 26 20.30 15.79 0.78
CA GLY A 26 20.86 17.11 0.48
C GLY A 26 20.37 17.75 -0.81
N GLN A 27 20.92 18.91 -1.14
CA GLN A 27 20.57 19.67 -2.35
C GLN A 27 21.34 19.21 -3.60
N ASP A 28 22.55 18.69 -3.42
CA ASP A 28 23.42 18.14 -4.44
C ASP A 28 23.94 16.76 -4.02
N ASP A 29 24.76 16.11 -4.84
CA ASP A 29 25.29 14.78 -4.55
C ASP A 29 26.48 14.78 -3.58
N ALA A 30 26.96 15.95 -3.14
CA ALA A 30 28.16 16.11 -2.32
C ALA A 30 29.40 15.33 -2.82
N GLY A 31 29.48 15.06 -4.14
CA GLY A 31 30.55 14.25 -4.73
C GLY A 31 30.45 12.75 -4.44
N LEU A 32 29.32 12.27 -3.92
CA LEU A 32 29.06 10.85 -3.73
C LEU A 32 28.98 10.13 -5.08
N THR A 33 29.55 8.93 -5.15
CA THR A 33 29.41 8.05 -6.31
C THR A 33 28.49 6.89 -5.95
N ALA A 34 27.69 6.44 -6.92
CA ALA A 34 26.76 5.33 -6.75
C ALA A 34 26.94 4.33 -7.89
N LYS A 35 26.76 3.03 -7.60
CA LYS A 35 26.69 1.99 -8.63
C LYS A 35 25.51 2.21 -9.60
N ARG A 36 24.46 2.87 -9.12
CA ARG A 36 23.26 3.22 -9.89
C ARG A 36 22.76 4.59 -9.45
N THR A 37 22.54 5.46 -10.44
CA THR A 37 21.89 6.76 -10.25
C THR A 37 20.55 6.75 -10.95
N VAL A 38 19.51 7.28 -10.31
CA VAL A 38 18.15 7.38 -10.87
C VAL A 38 17.75 8.84 -10.91
N SER A 39 17.54 9.39 -12.11
CA SER A 39 16.98 10.73 -12.26
C SER A 39 15.46 10.68 -12.11
N LEU A 40 14.93 11.46 -11.17
CA LEU A 40 13.50 11.50 -10.87
C LEU A 40 12.70 12.36 -11.84
N GLY A 41 13.34 13.16 -12.69
CA GLY A 41 12.63 14.00 -13.67
C GLY A 41 11.58 14.92 -13.04
N GLY A 42 11.89 15.52 -11.88
CA GLY A 42 10.98 16.42 -11.16
C GLY A 42 9.93 15.74 -10.27
N ARG A 43 9.91 14.39 -10.20
CA ARG A 43 9.03 13.64 -9.29
C ARG A 43 9.51 13.74 -7.83
N CYS A 44 8.58 13.62 -6.90
CA CYS A 44 8.84 13.68 -5.46
C CYS A 44 9.09 12.28 -4.89
N ILE A 45 10.05 12.16 -3.96
CA ILE A 45 10.19 11.02 -3.06
C ILE A 45 9.72 11.46 -1.68
N VAL A 46 8.94 10.60 -1.04
CA VAL A 46 8.50 10.74 0.35
C VAL A 46 8.88 9.47 1.12
N PRO A 47 8.96 9.52 2.46
CA PRO A 47 8.99 8.30 3.26
C PRO A 47 7.85 7.37 2.88
N GLY A 48 8.10 6.06 2.88
CA GLY A 48 7.04 5.08 2.67
C GLY A 48 5.97 5.22 3.75
N PHE A 49 4.71 4.94 3.39
CA PHE A 49 3.64 4.90 4.38
C PHE A 49 3.92 3.82 5.43
N HIS A 50 3.74 4.19 6.69
CA HIS A 50 3.82 3.27 7.82
C HIS A 50 2.49 3.31 8.55
N ASP A 51 1.70 2.27 8.38
CA ASP A 51 0.49 2.08 9.16
C ASP A 51 0.90 1.45 10.50
N ALA A 52 0.46 2.02 11.62
CA ALA A 52 0.80 1.54 12.96
C ALA A 52 -0.23 0.56 13.53
N HIS A 53 -1.41 0.45 12.91
CA HIS A 53 -2.48 -0.40 13.42
C HIS A 53 -3.27 -0.99 12.26
N GLN A 54 -3.06 -2.28 12.02
CA GLN A 54 -3.78 -3.00 10.98
C GLN A 54 -3.99 -4.46 11.36
N HIS A 55 -5.02 -5.04 10.74
CA HIS A 55 -5.33 -6.47 10.84
C HIS A 55 -4.91 -7.17 9.54
N MET A 56 -3.61 -7.26 9.28
CA MET A 56 -3.10 -7.72 7.96
C MET A 56 -3.56 -9.13 7.58
N ALA A 57 -3.70 -10.04 8.56
CA ALA A 57 -4.23 -11.38 8.31
C ALA A 57 -5.71 -11.34 7.87
N TRP A 58 -6.51 -10.48 8.50
CA TRP A 58 -7.90 -10.27 8.12
C TRP A 58 -8.01 -9.58 6.77
N PHE A 59 -7.19 -8.56 6.52
CA PHE A 59 -7.13 -7.88 5.22
C PHE A 59 -6.82 -8.89 4.10
N GLY A 60 -5.81 -9.74 4.30
CA GLY A 60 -5.49 -10.82 3.35
C GLY A 60 -6.67 -11.75 3.10
N ALA A 61 -7.33 -12.24 4.17
CA ALA A 61 -8.51 -13.10 4.03
C ALA A 61 -9.66 -12.40 3.28
N SER A 62 -9.88 -11.10 3.55
CA SER A 62 -10.97 -10.34 2.92
C SER A 62 -10.79 -10.12 1.41
N LEU A 63 -9.58 -10.28 0.88
CA LEU A 63 -9.33 -10.20 -0.57
C LEU A 63 -9.88 -11.41 -1.32
N ASP A 64 -10.07 -12.55 -0.64
CA ASP A 64 -10.64 -13.77 -1.22
C ASP A 64 -12.16 -13.90 -0.95
N GLU A 65 -12.74 -12.97 -0.20
CA GLU A 65 -14.17 -12.95 0.11
C GLU A 65 -14.98 -12.47 -1.09
N ILE A 66 -16.16 -13.07 -1.30
CA ILE A 66 -17.11 -12.52 -2.29
C ILE A 66 -17.62 -11.15 -1.84
N ASP A 67 -17.52 -10.18 -2.74
CA ASP A 67 -18.08 -8.83 -2.54
C ASP A 67 -19.60 -8.88 -2.69
N LEU A 68 -20.29 -8.73 -1.56
CA LEU A 68 -21.74 -8.65 -1.46
C LEU A 68 -22.23 -7.21 -1.18
N SER A 69 -21.38 -6.21 -1.38
CA SER A 69 -21.74 -4.81 -1.17
C SER A 69 -22.75 -4.29 -2.19
N THR A 70 -23.42 -3.18 -1.85
CA THR A 70 -24.31 -2.47 -2.76
C THR A 70 -23.62 -1.19 -3.26
N PRO A 71 -23.30 -1.07 -4.57
CA PRO A 71 -23.28 -2.09 -5.64
C PRO A 71 -22.10 -3.08 -5.49
N PRO A 72 -22.16 -4.31 -6.07
CA PRO A 72 -23.07 -4.75 -7.14
C PRO A 72 -24.37 -5.45 -6.70
N VAL A 73 -24.54 -5.83 -5.44
CA VAL A 73 -25.72 -6.57 -4.97
C VAL A 73 -26.84 -5.60 -4.61
N HIS A 74 -28.00 -5.69 -5.27
CA HIS A 74 -29.15 -4.80 -5.04
C HIS A 74 -30.38 -5.51 -4.48
N THR A 75 -30.44 -6.84 -4.63
CA THR A 75 -31.58 -7.66 -4.23
C THR A 75 -31.12 -8.96 -3.59
N LEU A 76 -32.04 -9.63 -2.89
CA LEU A 76 -31.79 -10.98 -2.35
C LEU A 76 -31.47 -12.00 -3.46
N ALA A 77 -32.03 -11.80 -4.66
CA ALA A 77 -31.73 -12.65 -5.81
C ALA A 77 -30.29 -12.45 -6.28
N ASP A 78 -29.77 -11.22 -6.27
CA ASP A 78 -28.37 -10.93 -6.62
C ASP A 78 -27.43 -11.57 -5.59
N LEU A 79 -27.75 -11.45 -4.29
CA LEU A 79 -26.97 -12.07 -3.21
C LEU A 79 -26.93 -13.60 -3.37
N ALA A 80 -28.10 -14.23 -3.56
CA ALA A 80 -28.18 -15.67 -3.77
C ALA A 80 -27.43 -16.11 -5.03
N GLY A 81 -27.49 -15.31 -6.10
CA GLY A 81 -26.74 -15.52 -7.34
C GLY A 81 -25.22 -15.46 -7.13
N ALA A 82 -24.72 -14.48 -6.38
CA ALA A 82 -23.31 -14.34 -6.07
C ALA A 82 -22.78 -15.53 -5.26
N VAL A 83 -23.53 -15.98 -4.25
CA VAL A 83 -23.18 -17.19 -3.47
C VAL A 83 -23.22 -18.44 -4.34
N ALA A 84 -24.23 -18.59 -5.20
CA ALA A 84 -24.34 -19.73 -6.10
C ALA A 84 -23.17 -19.80 -7.09
N ALA A 85 -22.76 -18.67 -7.67
CA ALA A 85 -21.61 -18.59 -8.56
C ALA A 85 -20.30 -18.99 -7.85
N ALA A 86 -20.11 -18.55 -6.59
CA ALA A 86 -18.96 -18.96 -5.80
C ALA A 86 -18.94 -20.48 -5.53
N ALA A 87 -20.12 -21.07 -5.30
CA ALA A 87 -20.26 -22.50 -5.05
C ALA A 87 -19.84 -23.37 -6.25
N GLU A 88 -19.88 -22.87 -7.49
CA GLU A 88 -19.49 -23.64 -8.68
C GLU A 88 -18.01 -24.03 -8.70
N SER A 89 -17.15 -23.22 -8.08
CA SER A 89 -15.69 -23.43 -8.04
C SER A 89 -15.16 -23.76 -6.65
N THR A 90 -16.01 -23.75 -5.63
CA THR A 90 -15.62 -24.05 -4.25
C THR A 90 -15.73 -25.55 -3.96
N PRO A 91 -14.69 -26.20 -3.42
CA PRO A 91 -14.77 -27.59 -2.96
C PRO A 91 -15.90 -27.81 -1.96
N GLY A 92 -16.58 -28.96 -2.02
CA GLY A 92 -17.78 -29.23 -1.22
C GLY A 92 -17.57 -29.28 0.31
N ASP A 93 -16.32 -29.33 0.78
CA ASP A 93 -15.92 -29.27 2.18
C ASP A 93 -15.34 -27.90 2.60
N ALA A 94 -15.27 -26.94 1.67
CA ALA A 94 -14.76 -25.60 1.91
C ALA A 94 -15.88 -24.59 2.22
N TRP A 95 -15.50 -23.49 2.89
CA TRP A 95 -16.40 -22.39 3.21
C TRP A 95 -16.45 -21.37 2.09
N ILE A 96 -17.65 -20.88 1.79
CA ILE A 96 -17.85 -19.63 1.03
C ILE A 96 -17.94 -18.50 2.06
N VAL A 97 -17.05 -17.53 1.95
CA VAL A 97 -17.00 -16.36 2.84
C VAL A 97 -17.22 -15.11 2.00
N GLY A 98 -18.09 -14.21 2.47
CA GLY A 98 -18.44 -12.98 1.78
C GLY A 98 -18.67 -11.84 2.76
N ASN A 99 -18.50 -10.60 2.30
CA ASN A 99 -18.72 -9.39 3.11
C ASN A 99 -19.47 -8.31 2.32
N GLY A 100 -19.99 -7.31 3.03
CA GLY A 100 -20.51 -6.09 2.42
C GLY A 100 -22.04 -5.98 2.32
N TYR A 101 -22.79 -7.04 2.65
CA TYR A 101 -24.27 -7.03 2.64
C TYR A 101 -24.90 -6.39 3.88
#